data_AF-A0A1S2WU65-F1
#
_entry.id   AF-A0A1S2WU65-F1
#
_cell.length_a   1.000
_cell.length_b   1.000
_cell.length_c   1.000
_cell.angle_alpha   90.00
_cell.angle_beta   90.00
_cell.angle_gamma   90.00
#
_symmetry.space_group_name_H-M   'P 1'
#
loop_
_entity.id
_entity.type
_entity.pdbx_description
1 polymer ?
#
loop_
_entity_poly.entity_id
_entity_poly.type
_entity_poly.pdbx_seq_one_letter_code
_entity_poly.pdbx_strand_id
1 'polypeptide(L)'
;MSLKLSQKKLAGLTIIELLISTAIAVMILSALITTYIAVKSKYSEYKDKTTTEAKELLVKNILYNFVKDVGFACKFGYSQQTYYDRTSDSLDSIFYSPAMIRVGRLPLATSSHFPQSLEDGCSGDCYQTGTDYIMIKKEESHSSLTQINSPSTTLHLRSVDGLAADDYLFLCNKNSINLVKASNVNSGSSIVNLTQSPQGGDYYPGDYVGKYSLEILYVRDTGEQDGQGQDIYSLYVYIKDSGANGMSYELVRGVGNLQVEYATVSNNVVTWNNVTTDIDINSTSHPALKISYSIAGQTFSKIISI
;
A
#
# COMPACT_ATOMS: atom_id res chain seq x y z
N MET A 1 66.82 -51.49 -28.64
CA MET A 1 65.46 -51.60 -29.21
C MET A 1 64.96 -50.18 -29.44
N SER A 2 65.10 -49.66 -30.66
CA SER A 2 64.85 -48.24 -30.97
C SER A 2 63.42 -48.05 -31.48
N LEU A 3 62.65 -47.22 -30.79
CA LEU A 3 61.28 -46.84 -31.12
C LEU A 3 61.29 -45.91 -32.35
N LYS A 4 60.78 -46.41 -33.49
CA LYS A 4 60.47 -45.56 -34.65
C LYS A 4 59.21 -44.75 -34.36
N LEU A 5 59.37 -43.47 -34.02
CA LEU A 5 58.28 -42.50 -34.17
C LEU A 5 58.06 -42.22 -35.66
N SER A 6 56.94 -42.69 -36.18
CA SER A 6 56.42 -42.32 -37.50
C SER A 6 56.03 -40.84 -37.48
N GLN A 7 56.88 -39.98 -38.03
CA GLN A 7 56.49 -38.62 -38.39
C GLN A 7 55.58 -38.70 -39.62
N LYS A 8 54.25 -38.71 -39.39
CA LYS A 8 53.29 -38.43 -40.45
C LYS A 8 53.56 -37.02 -40.96
N LYS A 9 53.99 -36.90 -42.23
CA LYS A 9 54.10 -35.61 -42.93
C LYS A 9 52.73 -34.94 -42.92
N LEU A 10 52.64 -33.74 -42.34
CA LEU A 10 51.50 -32.84 -42.53
C LEU A 10 51.43 -32.51 -44.03
N ALA A 11 50.46 -33.09 -44.73
CA ALA A 11 50.13 -32.66 -46.08
C ALA A 11 49.63 -31.22 -46.01
N GLY A 12 50.22 -30.31 -46.80
CA GLY A 12 49.79 -28.93 -46.84
C GLY A 12 48.36 -28.81 -47.37
N LEU A 13 47.57 -27.91 -46.78
CA LEU A 13 46.22 -27.58 -47.22
C LEU A 13 46.27 -26.87 -48.58
N THR A 14 45.36 -27.26 -49.48
CA THR A 14 45.16 -26.55 -50.74
C THR A 14 44.39 -25.24 -50.51
N ILE A 15 44.57 -24.26 -51.41
CA ILE A 15 43.85 -22.97 -51.35
C ILE A 15 42.32 -23.18 -51.36
N ILE A 16 41.84 -24.19 -52.09
CA ILE A 16 40.40 -24.51 -52.18
C ILE A 16 39.88 -25.01 -50.82
N GLU A 17 40.61 -25.91 -50.15
CA GLU A 17 40.23 -26.40 -48.82
C GLU A 17 40.25 -25.26 -47.78
N LEU A 18 41.19 -24.32 -47.89
CA LEU A 18 41.23 -23.12 -47.05
C LEU A 18 39.99 -22.22 -47.27
N LEU A 19 39.61 -22.00 -48.53
CA LEU A 19 38.42 -21.21 -48.90
C LEU A 19 37.13 -21.85 -48.41
N ILE A 20 36.99 -23.17 -48.55
CA ILE A 20 35.83 -23.91 -48.05
C ILE A 20 35.77 -23.84 -46.53
N SER A 21 36.90 -24.03 -45.84
CA SER A 21 36.97 -23.99 -44.37
C SER A 21 36.62 -22.60 -43.83
N THR A 22 37.10 -21.53 -44.48
CA THR A 22 36.78 -20.16 -44.09
C THR A 22 35.32 -19.82 -44.36
N ALA A 23 34.75 -20.24 -45.48
CA ALA A 23 33.32 -20.07 -45.76
C ALA A 23 32.44 -20.75 -44.69
N ILE A 24 32.77 -22.00 -44.33
CA ILE A 24 32.07 -22.73 -43.26
C ILE A 24 32.23 -22.01 -41.91
N ALA A 25 33.43 -21.56 -41.57
CA ALA A 25 33.68 -20.83 -40.33
C ALA A 25 32.88 -19.53 -40.24
N VAL A 26 32.79 -18.75 -41.32
CA VAL A 26 32.00 -17.51 -41.38
C VAL A 26 30.51 -17.80 -41.25
N MET A 27 30.00 -18.85 -41.89
CA MET A 27 28.60 -19.28 -41.75
C MET A 27 28.27 -19.67 -40.31
N ILE A 28 29.12 -20.47 -39.67
CA ILE A 28 28.95 -20.89 -38.28
C ILE A 28 29.01 -19.67 -37.33
N LEU A 29 29.99 -18.78 -37.51
CA LEU A 29 30.14 -17.59 -36.67
C LEU A 29 28.90 -16.68 -36.79
N SER A 30 28.38 -16.50 -38.00
CA SER A 30 27.16 -15.70 -38.25
C SER A 30 25.93 -16.34 -37.61
N ALA A 31 25.79 -17.67 -37.70
CA ALA A 31 24.72 -18.41 -37.03
C ALA A 31 24.82 -18.29 -35.49
N LEU A 32 26.04 -18.33 -34.93
CA LEU A 32 26.27 -18.15 -33.49
C LEU A 32 25.94 -16.74 -33.02
N ILE A 33 26.33 -15.70 -33.77
CA ILE A 33 26.03 -14.30 -33.44
C ILE A 33 24.52 -14.07 -33.47
N THR A 34 23.84 -14.49 -34.53
CA THR A 34 22.38 -14.35 -34.65
C THR A 34 21.65 -15.12 -33.56
N THR A 35 22.09 -16.34 -33.24
CA THR A 35 21.55 -17.12 -32.12
C THR A 35 21.77 -16.42 -30.78
N TYR A 36 22.97 -15.88 -30.52
CA TYR A 36 23.26 -15.15 -29.29
C TYR A 36 22.36 -13.91 -29.14
N ILE A 37 22.19 -13.13 -30.21
CA ILE A 37 21.29 -11.95 -30.20
C ILE A 37 19.86 -12.38 -29.92
N ALA A 38 19.37 -13.43 -30.59
CA ALA A 38 18.02 -13.95 -30.36
C ALA A 38 17.82 -14.46 -28.94
N VAL A 39 18.76 -15.24 -28.40
CA VAL A 39 18.73 -15.73 -27.02
C VAL A 39 18.76 -14.58 -26.02
N LYS A 40 19.62 -13.59 -26.21
CA LYS A 40 19.70 -12.41 -25.34
C LYS A 40 18.40 -11.60 -25.36
N SER A 41 17.81 -11.40 -26.55
CA SER A 41 16.53 -10.72 -26.70
C SER A 41 15.41 -11.48 -25.97
N LYS A 42 15.34 -12.80 -26.16
CA LYS A 42 14.34 -13.63 -25.47
C LYS A 42 14.55 -13.70 -23.97
N TYR A 43 15.79 -13.76 -23.50
CA TYR A 43 16.09 -13.69 -22.09
C TYR A 43 15.62 -12.37 -21.47
N SER A 44 15.88 -11.23 -22.13
CA SER A 44 15.39 -9.93 -21.64
C SER A 44 13.86 -9.90 -21.59
N GLU A 45 13.19 -10.35 -22.65
CA GLU A 45 11.72 -10.44 -22.71
C GLU A 45 11.15 -11.27 -21.55
N TYR A 46 11.70 -12.45 -21.28
CA TYR A 46 11.27 -13.29 -20.16
C TYR A 46 11.59 -12.69 -18.79
N LYS A 47 12.74 -12.02 -18.66
CA LYS A 47 13.12 -11.32 -17.43
C LYS A 47 12.16 -10.17 -17.13
N ASP A 48 11.85 -9.35 -18.12
CA ASP A 48 10.98 -8.18 -17.98
C ASP A 48 9.54 -8.62 -17.70
N LYS A 49 9.08 -9.67 -18.39
CA LYS A 49 7.78 -10.29 -18.11
C LYS A 49 7.69 -10.84 -16.70
N THR A 50 8.65 -11.65 -16.26
CA THR A 50 8.69 -12.20 -14.90
C THR A 50 8.72 -11.09 -13.84
N THR A 51 9.47 -10.02 -14.09
CA THR A 51 9.55 -8.88 -13.18
C THR A 51 8.20 -8.16 -13.07
N THR A 52 7.51 -7.98 -14.20
CA THR A 52 6.18 -7.36 -14.23
C THR A 52 5.14 -8.21 -13.51
N GLU A 53 5.10 -9.52 -13.76
CA GLU A 53 4.18 -10.45 -13.10
C GLU A 53 4.42 -10.54 -11.59
N ALA A 54 5.69 -10.52 -11.14
CA ALA A 54 6.03 -10.50 -9.73
C ALA A 54 5.57 -9.21 -9.03
N LYS A 55 5.78 -8.05 -9.68
CA LYS A 55 5.29 -6.76 -9.17
C LYS A 55 3.77 -6.70 -9.16
N GLU A 56 3.11 -7.21 -10.20
CA GLU A 56 1.66 -7.32 -10.26
C GLU A 56 1.13 -8.10 -9.06
N LEU A 57 1.67 -9.28 -8.78
CA LEU A 57 1.24 -10.10 -7.65
C LEU A 57 1.45 -9.38 -6.31
N LEU A 58 2.59 -8.71 -6.14
CA LEU A 58 2.89 -7.92 -4.95
C LEU A 58 1.87 -6.80 -4.74
N VAL A 59 1.58 -6.02 -5.79
CA VAL A 59 0.58 -4.93 -5.73
C VAL A 59 -0.81 -5.49 -5.42
N LYS A 60 -1.23 -6.59 -6.05
CA LYS A 60 -2.52 -7.23 -5.76
C LYS A 60 -2.64 -7.65 -4.29
N ASN A 61 -1.56 -8.16 -3.70
CA ASN A 61 -1.53 -8.57 -2.30
C ASN A 61 -1.58 -7.36 -1.36
N ILE A 62 -0.81 -6.31 -1.66
CA ILE A 62 -0.85 -5.05 -0.90
C ILE A 62 -2.27 -4.47 -0.94
N LEU A 63 -2.87 -4.32 -2.13
CA LEU A 63 -4.23 -3.80 -2.28
C LEU A 63 -5.26 -4.63 -1.51
N TYR A 64 -5.16 -5.96 -1.60
CA TYR A 64 -6.06 -6.87 -0.90
C TYR A 64 -5.94 -6.73 0.61
N ASN A 65 -4.72 -6.81 1.16
CA ASN A 65 -4.48 -6.71 2.59
C ASN A 65 -4.86 -5.33 3.12
N PHE A 66 -4.46 -4.26 2.44
CA PHE A 66 -4.81 -2.89 2.80
C PHE A 66 -6.33 -2.70 2.97
N VAL A 67 -7.13 -3.17 2.01
CA VAL A 67 -8.59 -3.07 2.11
C VAL A 67 -9.17 -4.03 3.16
N LYS A 68 -8.57 -5.22 3.35
CA LYS A 68 -9.08 -6.24 4.27
C LYS A 68 -8.69 -6.04 5.73
N ASP A 69 -7.61 -5.32 6.00
CA ASP A 69 -7.12 -5.01 7.35
C ASP A 69 -7.85 -3.81 7.97
N VAL A 70 -8.96 -3.38 7.36
CA VAL A 70 -9.74 -2.24 7.81
C VAL A 70 -10.56 -2.55 9.07
N GLY A 71 -10.71 -1.52 9.91
CA GLY A 71 -11.66 -1.49 11.02
C GLY A 71 -11.02 -1.82 12.36
N PHE A 72 -11.90 -2.03 13.34
CA PHE A 72 -11.56 -2.18 14.76
C PHE A 72 -12.35 -3.32 15.37
N ALA A 73 -11.76 -4.04 16.33
CA ALA A 73 -12.42 -5.14 17.06
C ALA A 73 -13.38 -4.64 18.16
N CYS A 74 -14.11 -3.55 17.91
CA CYS A 74 -15.07 -2.99 18.85
C CYS A 74 -16.26 -3.95 19.03
N LYS A 75 -16.49 -4.38 20.28
CA LYS A 75 -17.48 -5.42 20.65
C LYS A 75 -18.90 -5.15 20.14
N PHE A 76 -19.28 -3.88 20.05
CA PHE A 76 -20.62 -3.44 19.62
C PHE A 76 -20.65 -2.98 18.15
N GLY A 77 -19.63 -3.32 17.38
CA GLY A 77 -19.42 -2.79 16.03
C GLY A 77 -18.83 -1.39 16.06
N TYR A 78 -18.92 -0.72 14.91
CA TYR A 78 -18.44 0.66 14.70
C TYR A 78 -19.43 1.54 13.93
N SER A 79 -20.50 0.99 13.35
CA SER A 79 -21.38 1.73 12.44
C SER A 79 -22.54 2.48 13.13
N GLN A 80 -22.88 2.12 14.38
CA GLN A 80 -24.07 2.63 15.07
C GLN A 80 -23.77 3.44 16.35
N GLN A 81 -22.49 3.66 16.66
CA GLN A 81 -22.08 4.45 17.81
C GLN A 81 -21.84 5.91 17.45
N THR A 82 -21.94 6.79 18.45
CA THR A 82 -21.56 8.19 18.29
C THR A 82 -20.05 8.33 18.39
N TYR A 83 -19.43 8.99 17.41
CA TYR A 83 -18.01 9.25 17.41
C TYR A 83 -17.66 10.59 18.06
N TYR A 84 -16.60 10.60 18.85
CA TYR A 84 -16.07 11.79 19.50
C TYR A 84 -14.57 11.94 19.22
N ASP A 85 -14.16 13.15 18.85
CA ASP A 85 -12.75 13.56 18.88
C ASP A 85 -12.39 14.12 20.25
N ARG A 86 -11.46 13.45 20.92
CA ARG A 86 -10.90 13.80 22.23
C ARG A 86 -9.37 13.81 22.19
N THR A 87 -8.79 14.03 21.01
CA THR A 87 -7.34 14.08 20.79
C THR A 87 -6.71 15.41 21.20
N SER A 88 -7.51 16.49 21.20
CA SER A 88 -7.09 17.91 21.32
C SER A 88 -6.38 18.50 20.10
N ASP A 89 -6.22 17.73 19.02
CA ASP A 89 -5.41 18.12 17.86
C ASP A 89 -6.23 18.79 16.73
N SER A 90 -7.53 19.01 16.95
CA SER A 90 -8.45 19.62 15.96
C SER A 90 -8.42 18.89 14.61
N LEU A 91 -8.61 17.58 14.66
CA LEU A 91 -8.51 16.71 13.48
C LEU A 91 -9.63 16.98 12.48
N ASP A 92 -9.37 16.68 11.21
CA ASP A 92 -10.43 16.65 10.20
C ASP A 92 -11.48 15.60 10.56
N SER A 93 -12.73 15.83 10.15
CA SER A 93 -13.85 14.92 10.47
C SER A 93 -13.61 13.49 9.98
N ILE A 94 -12.78 13.31 8.95
CA ILE A 94 -12.47 11.98 8.45
C ILE A 94 -11.75 11.12 9.47
N PHE A 95 -10.97 11.67 10.41
CA PHE A 95 -10.28 10.86 11.42
C PHE A 95 -11.26 10.14 12.37
N TYR A 96 -12.35 10.81 12.73
CA TYR A 96 -13.34 10.33 13.69
C TYR A 96 -14.74 10.13 13.07
N SER A 97 -14.85 9.95 11.76
CA SER A 97 -16.11 9.55 11.12
C SER A 97 -16.35 8.03 11.25
N PRO A 98 -17.60 7.54 11.12
CA PRO A 98 -17.90 6.10 11.06
C PRO A 98 -17.42 5.42 9.77
N ALA A 99 -17.02 6.17 8.75
CA ALA A 99 -16.52 5.62 7.50
C ALA A 99 -15.15 4.97 7.71
N MET A 100 -15.08 3.65 7.51
CA MET A 100 -13.84 2.89 7.68
C MET A 100 -12.98 2.88 6.42
N ILE A 101 -13.62 2.93 5.25
CA ILE A 101 -12.97 3.05 3.95
C ILE A 101 -13.56 4.28 3.26
N ARG A 102 -12.69 5.14 2.73
CA ARG A 102 -13.05 6.22 1.82
C ARG A 102 -12.22 6.10 0.56
N VAL A 103 -12.85 6.31 -0.59
CA VAL A 103 -12.15 6.39 -1.87
C VAL A 103 -12.49 7.72 -2.51
N GLY A 104 -11.53 8.31 -3.21
CA GLY A 104 -11.69 9.63 -3.79
C GLY A 104 -10.65 9.90 -4.87
N ARG A 105 -10.73 11.08 -5.49
CA ARG A 105 -9.76 11.52 -6.49
C ARG A 105 -8.70 12.38 -5.82
N LEU A 106 -7.46 12.30 -6.31
CA LEU A 106 -6.43 13.26 -5.94
C LEU A 106 -6.55 14.52 -6.82
N PRO A 107 -6.24 15.71 -6.29
CA PRO A 107 -5.73 15.99 -4.94
C PRO A 107 -6.79 15.94 -3.83
N LEU A 108 -6.34 15.74 -2.59
CA LEU A 108 -7.11 16.00 -1.38
C LEU A 108 -7.28 17.51 -1.16
N ALA A 109 -8.32 17.89 -0.42
CA ALA A 109 -8.47 19.24 0.09
C ALA A 109 -7.32 19.57 1.05
N THR A 110 -6.80 20.80 0.97
CA THR A 110 -5.71 21.29 1.83
C THR A 110 -6.09 21.19 3.32
N SER A 111 -5.21 20.56 4.09
CA SER A 111 -5.36 20.31 5.52
C SER A 111 -4.00 20.37 6.23
N SER A 112 -3.99 20.69 7.52
CA SER A 112 -2.79 20.55 8.35
C SER A 112 -2.45 19.08 8.67
N HIS A 113 -3.36 18.14 8.35
CA HIS A 113 -3.26 16.74 8.74
C HIS A 113 -2.79 15.81 7.62
N PHE A 114 -2.68 16.33 6.40
CA PHE A 114 -2.17 15.62 5.24
C PHE A 114 -0.87 16.26 4.74
N PRO A 115 0.03 15.48 4.12
CA PRO A 115 1.23 16.02 3.52
C PRO A 115 0.88 16.72 2.22
N GLN A 116 1.63 17.78 1.89
CA GLN A 116 1.45 18.52 0.64
C GLN A 116 1.54 17.63 -0.62
N SER A 117 2.22 16.47 -0.55
CA SER A 117 2.28 15.50 -1.65
C SER A 117 0.92 14.89 -2.04
N LEU A 118 -0.10 15.04 -1.20
CA LEU A 118 -1.48 14.59 -1.47
C LEU A 118 -2.44 15.73 -1.83
N GLU A 119 -1.99 16.98 -1.72
CA GLU A 119 -2.86 18.16 -1.78
C GLU A 119 -2.68 18.96 -3.07
N ASP A 120 -3.63 19.84 -3.35
CA ASP A 120 -3.51 20.77 -4.46
C ASP A 120 -2.34 21.75 -4.25
N GLY A 121 -1.67 22.14 -5.32
CA GLY A 121 -0.48 23.00 -5.24
C GLY A 121 0.77 22.33 -4.67
N CYS A 122 0.84 20.99 -4.71
CA CYS A 122 2.07 20.26 -4.41
C CYS A 122 3.24 20.70 -5.32
N SER A 123 4.46 20.65 -4.79
CA SER A 123 5.69 20.97 -5.53
C SER A 123 6.73 19.88 -5.36
N GLY A 124 7.33 19.42 -6.45
CA GLY A 124 8.29 18.31 -6.45
C GLY A 124 7.57 16.96 -6.58
N ASP A 125 7.88 16.05 -5.68
CA ASP A 125 7.40 14.66 -5.66
C ASP A 125 5.91 14.60 -5.27
N CYS A 126 5.06 14.89 -6.25
CA CYS A 126 3.61 15.01 -6.12
C CYS A 126 2.88 13.69 -6.35
N TYR A 127 1.62 13.63 -5.92
CA TYR A 127 0.69 12.61 -6.39
C TYR A 127 0.62 12.59 -7.93
N GLN A 128 0.29 11.44 -8.51
CA GLN A 128 0.04 11.36 -9.95
C GLN A 128 -1.31 12.01 -10.28
N THR A 129 -1.31 13.02 -11.15
CA THR A 129 -2.56 13.71 -11.54
C THR A 129 -3.54 12.72 -12.19
N GLY A 130 -4.82 12.85 -11.82
CA GLY A 130 -5.90 12.03 -12.38
C GLY A 130 -6.06 10.65 -11.74
N THR A 131 -5.22 10.29 -10.77
CA THR A 131 -5.37 9.04 -10.00
C THR A 131 -6.27 9.18 -8.79
N ASP A 132 -6.75 8.03 -8.33
CA ASP A 132 -7.58 7.91 -7.13
C ASP A 132 -6.72 7.57 -5.90
N TYR A 133 -7.29 7.76 -4.72
CA TYR A 133 -6.73 7.29 -3.45
C TYR A 133 -7.69 6.33 -2.75
N ILE A 134 -7.14 5.49 -1.88
CA ILE A 134 -7.90 4.62 -0.98
C ILE A 134 -7.45 4.96 0.43
N MET A 135 -8.36 5.47 1.23
CA MET A 135 -8.14 5.78 2.63
C MET A 135 -8.84 4.75 3.50
N ILE A 136 -8.13 4.23 4.50
CA ILE A 136 -8.66 3.28 5.47
C ILE A 136 -8.38 3.76 6.89
N LYS A 137 -9.17 3.25 7.82
CA LYS A 137 -8.88 3.30 9.24
C LYS A 137 -8.72 1.89 9.77
N LYS A 138 -7.69 1.64 10.55
CA LYS A 138 -7.42 0.32 11.10
C LYS A 138 -6.83 0.37 12.50
N GLU A 139 -6.95 -0.74 13.21
CA GLU A 139 -6.14 -0.99 14.40
C GLU A 139 -4.77 -1.55 14.02
N GLU A 140 -3.71 -1.03 14.65
CA GLU A 140 -2.38 -1.64 14.60
C GLU A 140 -2.19 -2.69 15.69
N SER A 141 -2.78 -2.44 16.85
CA SER A 141 -2.78 -3.33 18.00
C SER A 141 -3.98 -3.01 18.88
N HIS A 142 -4.34 -3.95 19.76
CA HIS A 142 -5.43 -3.72 20.70
C HIS A 142 -5.13 -4.28 22.09
N SER A 143 -5.82 -3.73 23.06
CA SER A 143 -5.83 -4.10 24.47
C SER A 143 -7.26 -4.00 24.99
N SER A 144 -7.44 -4.23 26.29
CA SER A 144 -8.70 -3.94 26.95
C SER A 144 -8.48 -3.25 28.28
N LEU A 145 -9.53 -2.57 28.74
CA LEU A 145 -9.58 -2.04 30.08
C LEU A 145 -9.59 -3.16 31.13
N THR A 146 -8.95 -2.91 32.27
CA THR A 146 -8.95 -3.80 33.44
C THR A 146 -9.78 -3.25 34.59
N GLN A 147 -10.17 -1.97 34.53
CA GLN A 147 -10.95 -1.26 35.53
C GLN A 147 -12.07 -0.45 34.88
N ILE A 148 -13.06 -0.05 35.69
CA ILE A 148 -14.08 0.91 35.25
C ILE A 148 -13.40 2.26 35.02
N ASN A 149 -13.65 2.88 33.87
CA ASN A 149 -13.29 4.26 33.59
C ASN A 149 -14.57 5.07 33.49
N SER A 150 -14.85 5.89 34.52
CA SER A 150 -15.89 6.90 34.48
C SER A 150 -15.29 8.21 33.98
N PRO A 151 -15.48 8.52 32.68
CA PRO A 151 -14.77 9.52 31.90
C PRO A 151 -13.50 10.12 32.54
N SER A 152 -12.49 9.28 32.76
CA SER A 152 -11.20 9.68 33.35
C SER A 152 -10.12 9.71 32.29
N THR A 153 -9.14 10.60 32.46
CA THR A 153 -7.94 10.65 31.61
C THR A 153 -7.02 9.46 31.84
N THR A 154 -7.20 8.66 32.89
CA THR A 154 -6.33 7.53 33.19
C THR A 154 -7.00 6.21 32.81
N LEU A 155 -6.38 5.48 31.89
CA LEU A 155 -6.79 4.16 31.44
C LEU A 155 -5.89 3.10 32.08
N HIS A 156 -6.51 2.09 32.68
CA HIS A 156 -5.83 0.89 33.15
C HIS A 156 -6.03 -0.21 32.11
N LEU A 157 -4.96 -0.59 31.41
CA LEU A 157 -5.01 -1.55 30.32
C LEU A 157 -4.43 -2.90 30.74
N ARG A 158 -4.78 -3.95 30.00
CA ARG A 158 -4.22 -5.29 30.20
C ARG A 158 -2.78 -5.39 29.71
N SER A 159 -2.49 -4.75 28.59
CA SER A 159 -1.13 -4.49 28.10
C SER A 159 -1.09 -3.10 27.46
N VAL A 160 0.10 -2.49 27.46
CA VAL A 160 0.42 -1.25 26.73
C VAL A 160 1.49 -1.49 25.66
N ASP A 161 1.75 -2.75 25.30
CA ASP A 161 2.75 -3.11 24.29
C ASP A 161 2.40 -2.46 22.93
N GLY A 162 3.40 -1.84 22.32
CA GLY A 162 3.23 -1.13 21.05
C GLY A 162 2.53 0.24 21.15
N LEU A 163 2.17 0.70 22.36
CA LEU A 163 1.67 2.05 22.59
C LEU A 163 2.81 2.98 23.02
N ALA A 164 2.81 4.19 22.49
CA ALA A 164 3.71 5.28 22.84
C ALA A 164 2.94 6.53 23.26
N ALA A 165 3.65 7.49 23.86
CA ALA A 165 3.10 8.83 24.02
C ALA A 165 2.83 9.45 22.64
N ASP A 166 1.81 10.30 22.57
CA ASP A 166 1.31 10.96 21.36
C ASP A 166 0.54 10.05 20.38
N ASP A 167 0.48 8.73 20.62
CA ASP A 167 -0.33 7.80 19.83
C ASP A 167 -1.83 8.12 19.95
N TYR A 168 -2.56 7.97 18.84
CA TYR A 168 -4.01 7.94 18.83
C TYR A 168 -4.55 6.57 19.20
N LEU A 169 -5.62 6.55 19.99
CA LEU A 169 -6.29 5.34 20.40
C LEU A 169 -7.80 5.45 20.13
N PHE A 170 -8.43 4.34 19.75
CA PHE A 170 -9.87 4.22 19.78
C PHE A 170 -10.36 3.50 21.04
N LEU A 171 -11.29 4.12 21.74
CA LEU A 171 -12.01 3.52 22.87
C LEU A 171 -13.47 3.28 22.50
N CYS A 172 -13.88 2.03 22.57
CA CYS A 172 -15.23 1.62 22.19
C CYS A 172 -16.01 1.13 23.41
N ASN A 173 -17.16 1.76 23.68
CA ASN A 173 -18.19 1.23 24.57
C ASN A 173 -19.48 0.99 23.80
N LYS A 174 -20.57 0.67 24.50
CA LYS A 174 -21.88 0.40 23.87
C LYS A 174 -22.44 1.57 23.06
N ASN A 175 -22.18 2.81 23.48
CA ASN A 175 -22.88 3.99 22.95
C ASN A 175 -21.99 4.84 22.03
N SER A 176 -20.67 4.76 22.23
CA SER A 176 -19.73 5.73 21.69
C SER A 176 -18.38 5.12 21.33
N ILE A 177 -17.74 5.76 20.35
CA ILE A 177 -16.35 5.54 19.96
C ILE A 177 -15.62 6.86 20.16
N ASN A 178 -14.57 6.84 20.97
CA ASN A 178 -13.75 8.02 21.23
C ASN A 178 -12.39 7.84 20.58
N LEU A 179 -12.03 8.74 19.66
CA LEU A 179 -10.65 8.92 19.24
C LEU A 179 -9.96 9.78 20.29
N VAL A 180 -9.01 9.22 21.02
CA VAL A 180 -8.25 9.92 22.07
C VAL A 180 -6.78 9.94 21.72
N LYS A 181 -6.01 10.77 22.41
CA LYS A 181 -4.55 10.78 22.32
C LYS A 181 -3.90 10.43 23.64
N ALA A 182 -2.95 9.50 23.62
CA ALA A 182 -2.12 9.17 24.76
C ALA A 182 -1.17 10.33 25.08
N SER A 183 -1.27 10.91 26.26
CA SER A 183 -0.30 11.90 26.74
C SER A 183 0.94 11.24 27.34
N ASN A 184 0.77 10.06 27.95
CA ASN A 184 1.86 9.28 28.53
C ASN A 184 1.49 7.79 28.63
N VAL A 185 2.47 6.90 28.48
CA VAL A 185 2.32 5.44 28.60
C VAL A 185 3.31 4.90 29.63
N ASN A 186 2.81 4.20 30.65
CA ASN A 186 3.62 3.59 31.70
C ASN A 186 3.58 2.06 31.58
N SER A 187 4.63 1.48 30.99
CA SER A 187 4.77 0.04 30.79
C SER A 187 4.91 -0.77 32.09
N GLY A 188 5.40 -0.16 33.18
CA GLY A 188 5.55 -0.85 34.47
C GLY A 188 4.23 -1.09 35.21
N SER A 189 3.19 -0.32 34.88
CA SER A 189 1.86 -0.40 35.51
C SER A 189 0.71 -0.64 34.53
N SER A 190 1.01 -0.76 33.23
CA SER A 190 0.02 -0.84 32.13
C SER A 190 -1.01 0.30 32.18
N ILE A 191 -0.55 1.51 32.49
CA ILE A 191 -1.39 2.71 32.58
C ILE A 191 -1.11 3.62 31.38
N VAL A 192 -2.17 4.09 30.74
CA VAL A 192 -2.13 5.15 29.72
C VAL A 192 -2.84 6.37 30.26
N ASN A 193 -2.18 7.53 30.22
CA ASN A 193 -2.85 8.80 30.46
C ASN A 193 -3.23 9.42 29.11
N LEU A 194 -4.40 10.04 29.07
CA LEU A 194 -4.98 10.70 27.91
C LEU A 194 -4.83 12.20 28.01
N THR A 195 -4.80 12.86 26.86
CA THR A 195 -4.79 14.32 26.79
C THR A 195 -6.15 14.92 27.19
N GLN A 196 -7.24 14.22 26.87
CA GLN A 196 -8.59 14.55 27.34
C GLN A 196 -9.33 13.27 27.76
N SER A 197 -10.26 13.40 28.71
CA SER A 197 -11.14 12.30 29.10
C SER A 197 -12.09 11.92 27.96
N PRO A 198 -12.46 10.63 27.80
CA PRO A 198 -13.45 10.21 26.83
C PRO A 198 -14.86 10.70 27.20
N GLN A 199 -15.77 10.71 26.24
CA GLN A 199 -17.18 11.10 26.39
C GLN A 199 -18.13 9.94 26.03
N GLY A 200 -19.42 10.09 26.33
CA GLY A 200 -20.44 9.12 25.89
C GLY A 200 -20.71 7.96 26.87
N GLY A 201 -20.15 8.01 28.08
CA GLY A 201 -20.49 7.12 29.19
C GLY A 201 -19.28 6.41 29.79
N ASP A 202 -19.56 5.53 30.76
CA ASP A 202 -18.55 4.71 31.41
C ASP A 202 -18.03 3.62 30.48
N TYR A 203 -16.78 3.23 30.71
CA TYR A 203 -16.18 2.03 30.15
C TYR A 203 -15.95 1.00 31.25
N TYR A 204 -16.13 -0.27 30.90
CA TYR A 204 -16.04 -1.39 31.83
C TYR A 204 -14.81 -2.26 31.56
N PRO A 205 -14.37 -3.07 32.55
CA PRO A 205 -13.34 -4.07 32.31
C PRO A 205 -13.69 -4.97 31.12
N GLY A 206 -12.73 -5.13 30.21
CA GLY A 206 -12.89 -5.86 28.95
C GLY A 206 -13.31 -5.01 27.77
N ASP A 207 -13.70 -3.74 27.96
CA ASP A 207 -13.96 -2.82 26.84
C ASP A 207 -12.68 -2.54 26.05
N TYR A 208 -12.87 -2.32 24.75
CA TYR A 208 -11.82 -2.29 23.75
C TYR A 208 -11.04 -0.98 23.76
N VAL A 209 -9.71 -1.09 23.64
CA VAL A 209 -8.79 0.02 23.38
C VAL A 209 -7.83 -0.39 22.28
N GLY A 210 -7.86 0.30 21.14
CA GLY A 210 -7.00 -0.01 19.98
C GLY A 210 -6.08 1.14 19.60
N LYS A 211 -4.86 0.84 19.18
CA LYS A 211 -3.99 1.82 18.52
C LYS A 211 -4.55 2.15 17.15
N TYR A 212 -4.89 3.41 16.94
CA TYR A 212 -5.52 3.90 15.72
C TYR A 212 -4.48 4.27 14.66
N SER A 213 -4.75 3.90 13.41
CA SER A 213 -4.02 4.37 12.24
C SER A 213 -5.00 4.81 11.14
N LEU A 214 -4.79 6.01 10.60
CA LEU A 214 -5.36 6.43 9.32
C LEU A 214 -4.31 6.20 8.24
N GLU A 215 -4.64 5.41 7.23
CA GLU A 215 -3.74 5.14 6.11
C GLU A 215 -4.35 5.58 4.78
N ILE A 216 -3.54 6.12 3.89
CA ILE A 216 -3.93 6.52 2.54
C ILE A 216 -2.99 5.88 1.54
N LEU A 217 -3.53 5.02 0.69
CA LEU A 217 -2.83 4.45 -0.44
C LEU A 217 -3.03 5.34 -1.67
N TYR A 218 -1.94 5.70 -2.33
CA TYR A 218 -1.94 6.59 -3.49
C TYR A 218 -0.73 6.36 -4.38
N VAL A 219 -0.75 6.93 -5.59
CA VAL A 219 0.42 6.95 -6.47
C VAL A 219 1.08 8.32 -6.43
N ARG A 220 2.40 8.32 -6.35
CA ARG A 220 3.25 9.51 -6.25
C ARG A 220 4.45 9.39 -7.17
N ASP A 221 4.90 10.52 -7.71
CA ASP A 221 6.19 10.66 -8.37
C ASP A 221 7.32 10.38 -7.37
N THR A 222 8.32 9.60 -7.79
CA THR A 222 9.50 9.31 -6.97
C THR A 222 10.55 10.42 -6.99
N GLY A 223 10.38 11.43 -7.84
CA GLY A 223 11.39 12.45 -8.11
C GLY A 223 12.52 11.96 -9.00
N GLU A 224 12.37 10.78 -9.61
CA GLU A 224 13.35 10.16 -10.49
C GLU A 224 12.77 9.99 -11.89
N GLN A 225 13.63 10.06 -12.89
CA GLN A 225 13.24 9.87 -14.29
C GLN A 225 13.90 8.61 -14.87
N ASP A 226 13.21 7.98 -15.81
CA ASP A 226 13.74 6.86 -16.56
C ASP A 226 14.78 7.30 -17.61
N GLY A 227 15.36 6.33 -18.33
CA GLY A 227 16.35 6.62 -19.39
C GLY A 227 15.81 7.39 -20.59
N GLN A 228 14.50 7.67 -20.63
CA GLN A 228 13.80 8.44 -21.66
C GLN A 228 13.38 9.82 -21.14
N GLY A 229 13.68 10.15 -19.87
CA GLY A 229 13.29 11.40 -19.22
C GLY A 229 11.83 11.44 -18.76
N GLN A 230 11.17 10.29 -18.63
CA GLN A 230 9.81 10.21 -18.09
C GLN A 230 9.84 9.99 -16.58
N ASP A 231 8.96 10.68 -15.86
CA ASP A 231 8.87 10.55 -14.40
C ASP A 231 8.47 9.14 -13.99
N ILE A 232 9.11 8.64 -12.94
CA ILE A 232 8.85 7.32 -12.37
C ILE A 232 7.85 7.47 -11.23
N TYR A 233 6.73 6.74 -11.34
CA TYR A 233 5.71 6.70 -10.32
C TYR A 233 5.81 5.43 -9.47
N SER A 234 5.41 5.55 -8.20
CA SER A 234 5.35 4.43 -7.26
C SER A 234 4.06 4.45 -6.46
N LEU A 235 3.67 3.27 -5.98
CA LEU A 235 2.62 3.12 -4.98
C LEU A 235 3.18 3.50 -3.62
N TYR A 236 2.52 4.44 -2.93
CA TYR A 236 2.84 4.89 -1.59
C TYR A 236 1.70 4.61 -0.63
N VAL A 237 2.05 4.48 0.65
CA VAL A 237 1.11 4.61 1.77
C VAL A 237 1.50 5.78 2.65
N TYR A 238 0.57 6.68 2.92
CA TYR A 238 0.66 7.67 3.97
C TYR A 238 0.04 7.11 5.24
N ILE A 239 0.71 7.27 6.38
CA ILE A 239 0.26 6.77 7.69
C ILE A 239 0.24 7.93 8.69
N LYS A 240 -0.89 8.14 9.36
CA LYS A 240 -1.04 9.04 10.51
C LYS A 240 -1.71 8.32 11.67
N ASP A 241 -0.93 8.05 12.71
CA ASP A 241 -1.31 7.28 13.89
C ASP A 241 -1.11 8.05 15.22
N SER A 242 -0.65 9.30 15.14
CA SER A 242 -0.25 10.11 16.30
C SER A 242 -0.45 11.63 16.08
N GLY A 243 -0.26 12.39 17.16
CA GLY A 243 -0.24 13.87 17.16
C GLY A 243 0.76 14.46 16.17
N ALA A 244 1.88 13.78 15.95
CA ALA A 244 2.89 14.12 14.96
C ALA A 244 2.33 14.15 13.52
N ASN A 245 3.12 14.78 12.63
CA ASN A 245 2.83 14.72 11.19
C ASN A 245 2.97 13.28 10.70
N GLY A 246 2.03 12.83 9.88
CA GLY A 246 2.12 11.50 9.28
C GLY A 246 3.25 11.42 8.26
N MET A 247 3.58 10.19 7.87
CA MET A 247 4.70 9.89 6.97
C MET A 247 4.25 9.05 5.78
N SER A 248 4.87 9.28 4.62
CA SER A 248 4.64 8.48 3.41
C SER A 248 5.79 7.52 3.15
N TYR A 249 5.46 6.28 2.80
CA TYR A 249 6.41 5.20 2.51
C TYR A 249 6.18 4.64 1.12
N GLU A 250 7.27 4.52 0.35
CA GLU A 250 7.23 3.86 -0.97
C GLU A 250 7.04 2.36 -0.77
N LEU A 251 6.02 1.78 -1.41
CA LEU A 251 5.72 0.35 -1.33
C LEU A 251 6.23 -0.40 -2.55
N VAL A 252 5.86 0.07 -3.75
CA VAL A 252 6.20 -0.62 -5.00
C VAL A 252 6.51 0.39 -6.09
N ARG A 253 7.73 0.30 -6.62
CA ARG A 253 8.21 1.16 -7.70
C ARG A 253 7.71 0.79 -9.08
N GLY A 254 7.35 1.79 -9.88
CA GLY A 254 6.87 1.64 -11.26
C GLY A 254 5.37 1.31 -11.35
N VAL A 255 4.61 1.71 -10.34
CA VAL A 255 3.14 1.61 -10.30
C VAL A 255 2.56 2.97 -10.60
N GLY A 256 1.69 3.02 -11.61
CA GLY A 256 1.02 4.25 -12.05
C GLY A 256 -0.48 4.06 -12.25
N ASN A 257 -1.19 5.14 -12.57
CA ASN A 257 -2.58 5.15 -13.03
C ASN A 257 -3.54 4.38 -12.10
N LEU A 258 -3.41 4.60 -10.78
CA LEU A 258 -4.32 3.99 -9.81
C LEU A 258 -5.74 4.56 -10.01
N GLN A 259 -6.70 3.68 -10.24
CA GLN A 259 -8.12 4.00 -10.43
C GLN A 259 -8.96 3.06 -9.57
N VAL A 260 -10.04 3.57 -9.00
CA VAL A 260 -10.95 2.84 -8.15
C VAL A 260 -12.37 2.92 -8.72
N GLU A 261 -13.01 1.77 -8.81
CA GLU A 261 -14.44 1.65 -9.12
C GLU A 261 -15.13 0.94 -7.95
N TYR A 262 -16.33 1.39 -7.60
CA TYR A 262 -17.15 0.75 -6.56
C TYR A 262 -18.35 0.05 -7.17
N ALA A 263 -18.67 -1.14 -6.65
CA ALA A 263 -19.83 -1.91 -7.06
C ALA A 263 -21.09 -1.37 -6.39
N THR A 264 -22.19 -1.37 -7.14
CA THR A 264 -23.56 -1.24 -6.61
C THR A 264 -24.38 -2.39 -7.16
N VAL A 265 -25.35 -2.89 -6.39
CA VAL A 265 -26.19 -4.02 -6.80
C VAL A 265 -27.65 -3.58 -6.83
N SER A 266 -28.27 -3.72 -7.99
CA SER A 266 -29.70 -3.48 -8.19
C SER A 266 -30.28 -4.60 -9.05
N ASN A 267 -31.38 -5.21 -8.62
CA ASN A 267 -32.04 -6.31 -9.33
C ASN A 267 -31.08 -7.46 -9.73
N ASN A 268 -30.17 -7.85 -8.83
CA ASN A 268 -29.11 -8.84 -9.07
C ASN A 268 -28.09 -8.49 -10.17
N VAL A 269 -28.05 -7.23 -10.63
CA VAL A 269 -27.06 -6.73 -11.57
C VAL A 269 -26.02 -5.90 -10.82
N VAL A 270 -24.75 -6.23 -11.01
CA VAL A 270 -23.61 -5.48 -10.49
C VAL A 270 -23.27 -4.37 -11.47
N THR A 271 -23.26 -3.12 -11.00
CA THR A 271 -22.80 -1.96 -11.76
C THR A 271 -21.53 -1.42 -11.12
N TRP A 272 -20.48 -1.24 -11.93
CA TRP A 272 -19.22 -0.61 -11.53
C TRP A 272 -19.31 0.89 -11.80
N ASN A 273 -19.06 1.69 -10.77
CA ASN A 273 -19.14 3.15 -10.84
C ASN A 273 -17.75 3.73 -10.62
N ASN A 274 -17.35 4.66 -11.48
CA ASN A 274 -16.10 5.42 -11.30
C ASN A 274 -16.22 6.36 -10.10
N VAL A 275 -15.11 6.56 -9.40
CA VAL A 275 -14.99 7.57 -8.36
C VAL A 275 -14.89 8.96 -9.00
N THR A 276 -15.84 9.83 -8.68
CA THR A 276 -15.88 11.22 -9.19
C THR A 276 -15.73 12.25 -8.08
N THR A 277 -16.14 11.89 -6.86
CA THR A 277 -15.97 12.62 -5.61
C THR A 277 -15.61 11.64 -4.51
N ASP A 278 -15.19 12.15 -3.36
CA ASP A 278 -15.04 11.34 -2.15
C ASP A 278 -16.33 10.57 -1.84
N ILE A 279 -16.20 9.27 -1.62
CA ILE A 279 -17.30 8.39 -1.25
C ILE A 279 -16.87 7.44 -0.14
N ASP A 280 -17.74 7.30 0.87
CA ASP A 280 -17.56 6.38 1.98
C ASP A 280 -18.06 4.99 1.58
N ILE A 281 -17.15 4.01 1.62
CA ILE A 281 -17.40 2.64 1.20
C ILE A 281 -17.86 1.83 2.41
N ASN A 282 -18.96 1.09 2.23
CA ASN A 282 -19.50 0.18 3.23
C ASN A 282 -20.07 -1.05 2.53
N SER A 283 -20.05 -2.20 3.19
CA SER A 283 -20.46 -3.49 2.60
C SER A 283 -21.95 -3.55 2.22
N THR A 284 -22.79 -2.66 2.77
CA THR A 284 -24.24 -2.68 2.52
C THR A 284 -24.60 -2.01 1.19
N SER A 285 -24.04 -0.85 0.89
CA SER A 285 -24.28 -0.15 -0.37
C SER A 285 -23.22 -0.40 -1.44
N HIS A 286 -22.00 -0.74 -1.01
CA HIS A 286 -20.80 -0.88 -1.85
C HIS A 286 -20.09 -2.22 -1.57
N PRO A 287 -20.63 -3.36 -2.05
CA PRO A 287 -20.17 -4.69 -1.64
C PRO A 287 -18.79 -5.08 -2.19
N ALA A 288 -18.23 -4.33 -3.13
CA ALA A 288 -16.92 -4.61 -3.70
C ALA A 288 -16.26 -3.35 -4.26
N LEU A 289 -14.93 -3.36 -4.26
CA LEU A 289 -14.08 -2.41 -4.96
C LEU A 289 -13.32 -3.12 -6.08
N LYS A 290 -13.18 -2.46 -7.22
CA LYS A 290 -12.27 -2.84 -8.31
C LYS A 290 -11.20 -1.77 -8.39
N ILE A 291 -9.96 -2.18 -8.15
CA ILE A 291 -8.81 -1.29 -8.15
C ILE A 291 -7.97 -1.65 -9.37
N SER A 292 -7.78 -0.69 -10.25
CA SER A 292 -6.99 -0.81 -11.48
C SER A 292 -5.72 0.02 -11.36
N TYR A 293 -4.62 -0.46 -11.93
CA TYR A 293 -3.32 0.21 -11.91
C TYR A 293 -2.48 -0.24 -13.10
N SER A 294 -1.42 0.48 -13.41
CA SER A 294 -0.49 0.14 -14.49
C SER A 294 0.92 -0.16 -13.99
N ILE A 295 1.57 -1.16 -14.59
CA ILE A 295 2.99 -1.46 -14.43
C ILE A 295 3.59 -1.64 -15.82
N ALA A 296 4.68 -0.93 -16.12
CA ALA A 296 5.36 -0.99 -17.42
C ALA A 296 4.39 -0.83 -18.62
N GLY A 297 3.43 0.09 -18.51
CA GLY A 297 2.42 0.37 -19.54
C GLY A 297 1.28 -0.65 -19.66
N GLN A 298 1.31 -1.76 -18.94
CA GLN A 298 0.23 -2.75 -18.90
C GLN A 298 -0.72 -2.45 -17.74
N THR A 299 -2.03 -2.57 -17.99
CA THR A 299 -3.07 -2.34 -16.97
C THR A 299 -3.48 -3.65 -16.32
N PHE A 300 -3.52 -3.65 -14.99
CA PHE A 300 -3.95 -4.76 -14.15
C PHE A 300 -5.12 -4.31 -13.26
N SER A 301 -5.87 -5.27 -12.74
CA SER A 301 -6.92 -4.98 -11.77
C SER A 301 -7.07 -6.06 -10.71
N LYS A 302 -7.59 -5.66 -9.55
CA LYS A 302 -7.97 -6.53 -8.45
C LYS A 302 -9.38 -6.15 -7.97
N ILE A 303 -10.25 -7.14 -7.90
CA ILE A 303 -11.56 -7.00 -7.25
C ILE A 303 -11.43 -7.51 -5.82
N ILE A 304 -11.97 -6.74 -4.87
CA ILE A 304 -11.96 -7.03 -3.44
C ILE A 304 -13.38 -6.85 -2.92
N SER A 305 -13.93 -7.89 -2.27
CA SER A 305 -15.20 -7.76 -1.55
C SER A 305 -15.02 -6.93 -0.30
N ILE A 306 -16.04 -6.18 0.10
CA ILE A 306 -16.05 -5.41 1.35
C ILE A 306 -16.79 -6.20 2.42
#